data_AF-A0A932JBG8-F1
#
_entry.id   AF-A0A932JBG8-F1
#
_cell.length_a   1.000
_cell.length_b   1.000
_cell.length_c   1.000
_cell.angle_alpha   90.00
_cell.angle_beta   90.00
_cell.angle_gamma   90.00
#
_symmetry.space_group_name_H-M   'P 1'
#
loop_
_entity.id
_entity.type
_entity.pdbx_description
1 polymer ?
#
loop_
_entity_poly.entity_id
_entity_poly.type
_entity_poly.pdbx_seq_one_letter_code
_entity_poly.pdbx_strand_id
1 'polypeptide(L)'
;MNFPRWASPSHPIARRETAAWRKTLRKWGWLAAPVILFVIVTSSCSLIGNLPLLALIQNQSPQEMIFVGFFFAQSIAQTIWNLNSAVQWLVDVAVGLGMTVTIARERETQNWELLRLTPVSVNEILLAKTTAILRQFRWPILLTTLVNTLGLPLLGAVVIAFTLLLNTLEPGLVPQDTQIATIVVVILSLFPALFLLWLNTLLNIVYNCSIGLAVSCSARTQANAVAFSLVTHFVLNTFILTPAFMIILIIAGAFGGLTGLLANSPLLAIILIIVIFAILFFAFRIAVIVAAVLYTRYQLQRLSE
;
A
#
# COMPACT_ATOMS: atom_id res chain seq x y z
N MET A 1 -17.30 -9.50 -23.01
CA MET A 1 -15.99 -8.94 -23.40
C MET A 1 -15.00 -10.10 -23.54
N ASN A 2 -14.32 -10.22 -24.67
CA ASN A 2 -13.25 -11.21 -24.83
C ASN A 2 -11.99 -10.67 -24.16
N PHE A 3 -11.61 -11.24 -23.03
CA PHE A 3 -10.35 -10.90 -22.39
C PHE A 3 -9.17 -11.34 -23.28
N PRO A 4 -8.05 -10.61 -23.26
CA PRO A 4 -6.87 -11.04 -23.98
C PRO A 4 -6.41 -12.43 -23.49
N ARG A 5 -5.84 -13.24 -24.38
CA ARG A 5 -5.53 -14.67 -24.12
C ARG A 5 -4.64 -14.87 -22.89
N TRP A 6 -3.65 -14.00 -22.67
CA TRP A 6 -2.77 -14.04 -21.50
C TRP A 6 -3.50 -13.83 -20.17
N ALA A 7 -4.64 -13.13 -20.19
CA ALA A 7 -5.47 -12.92 -19.01
C ALA A 7 -6.41 -14.11 -18.74
N SER A 8 -6.48 -15.11 -19.62
CA SER A 8 -7.37 -16.27 -19.42
C SER A 8 -6.88 -17.18 -18.28
N PRO A 9 -7.78 -17.74 -17.44
CA PRO A 9 -7.46 -18.83 -16.51
C PRO A 9 -6.90 -20.08 -17.20
N SER A 10 -7.28 -20.29 -18.46
CA SER A 10 -6.84 -21.42 -19.26
C SER A 10 -5.47 -21.22 -19.92
N HIS A 11 -4.85 -20.05 -19.80
CA HIS A 11 -3.55 -19.79 -20.42
C HIS A 11 -2.48 -20.75 -19.86
N PRO A 12 -1.75 -21.50 -20.70
CA PRO A 12 -0.90 -22.61 -20.25
C PRO A 12 0.21 -22.15 -19.31
N ILE A 13 0.84 -21.01 -19.61
CA ILE A 13 1.88 -20.41 -18.76
C ILE A 13 1.27 -19.98 -17.41
N ALA A 14 0.12 -19.32 -17.42
CA ALA A 14 -0.50 -18.83 -16.19
C ALA A 14 -0.94 -20.00 -15.28
N ARG A 15 -1.45 -21.08 -15.88
CA ARG A 15 -1.85 -22.29 -15.17
C ARG A 15 -0.64 -23.01 -14.54
N ARG A 16 0.46 -23.15 -15.30
CA ARG A 16 1.72 -23.74 -14.81
C ARG A 16 2.27 -22.93 -13.63
N GLU A 17 2.34 -21.62 -13.76
CA GLU A 17 2.79 -20.71 -12.70
C GLU A 17 1.91 -20.82 -11.46
N THR A 18 0.59 -20.74 -11.62
CA THR A 18 -0.35 -20.83 -10.48
C THR A 18 -0.18 -22.16 -9.71
N ALA A 19 0.00 -23.28 -10.43
CA ALA A 19 0.23 -24.58 -9.80
C ALA A 19 1.57 -24.63 -9.05
N ALA A 20 2.63 -24.09 -9.66
CA ALA A 20 3.94 -23.95 -9.03
C ALA A 20 3.87 -23.12 -7.74
N TRP A 21 3.22 -21.97 -7.80
CA TRP A 21 3.05 -21.07 -6.66
C TRP A 21 2.23 -21.65 -5.55
N ARG A 22 1.15 -22.38 -5.86
CA ARG A 22 0.38 -23.09 -4.84
C ARG A 22 1.23 -24.08 -4.05
N LYS A 23 2.13 -24.80 -4.74
CA LYS A 23 3.07 -25.73 -4.08
C LYS A 23 4.09 -24.98 -3.23
N THR A 24 4.63 -23.87 -3.72
CA THR A 24 5.58 -23.03 -2.99
C THR A 24 4.92 -22.42 -1.76
N LEU A 25 3.81 -21.69 -1.91
CA LEU A 25 3.13 -21.00 -0.80
C LEU A 25 2.69 -21.94 0.31
N ARG A 26 2.28 -23.18 0.00
CA ARG A 26 1.99 -24.18 1.02
C ARG A 26 3.19 -24.43 1.95
N LYS A 27 4.41 -24.41 1.41
CA LYS A 27 5.65 -24.53 2.21
C LYS A 27 5.98 -23.27 3.00
N TRP A 28 5.47 -22.11 2.60
CA TRP A 28 5.69 -20.84 3.29
C TRP A 28 4.57 -20.51 4.28
N GLY A 29 3.49 -21.29 4.30
CA GLY A 29 2.35 -21.07 5.20
C GLY A 29 2.73 -21.06 6.69
N TRP A 30 3.79 -21.78 7.09
CA TRP A 30 4.28 -21.74 8.48
C TRP A 30 4.98 -20.42 8.83
N LEU A 31 5.59 -19.73 7.86
CA LEU A 31 6.18 -18.39 8.04
C LEU A 31 5.09 -17.31 8.14
N ALA A 32 3.85 -17.60 7.74
CA ALA A 32 2.76 -16.64 7.88
C ALA A 32 2.45 -16.35 9.35
N ALA A 33 2.49 -17.35 10.23
CA ALA A 33 2.21 -17.17 11.66
C ALA A 33 3.15 -16.18 12.37
N PRO A 34 4.51 -16.32 12.31
CA PRO A 34 5.41 -15.38 12.97
C PRO A 34 5.36 -13.97 12.34
N VAL A 35 5.12 -13.89 11.03
CA VAL A 35 4.97 -12.60 10.34
C VAL A 35 3.68 -11.89 10.77
N ILE A 36 2.56 -12.60 10.84
CA ILE A 36 1.28 -12.09 11.35
C ILE A 36 1.45 -11.68 12.82
N LEU A 37 2.11 -12.49 13.64
CA LEU A 37 2.38 -12.18 15.03
C LEU A 37 3.23 -10.92 15.18
N PHE A 38 4.30 -10.76 14.39
CA PHE A 38 5.13 -9.56 14.38
C PHE A 38 4.31 -8.30 14.03
N VAL A 39 3.43 -8.40 13.02
CA VAL A 39 2.54 -7.31 12.61
C VAL A 39 1.52 -6.96 13.69
N ILE A 40 0.93 -7.96 14.35
CA ILE A 40 0.02 -7.74 15.47
C ILE A 40 0.75 -7.08 16.64
N VAL A 41 1.92 -7.59 17.05
CA VAL A 41 2.68 -7.07 18.18
C VAL A 41 3.10 -5.62 17.94
N THR A 42 3.72 -5.33 16.80
CA THR A 42 4.17 -3.98 16.46
C THR A 42 3.01 -2.98 16.34
N SER A 43 1.86 -3.40 15.82
CA SER A 43 0.67 -2.55 15.75
C SER A 43 0.03 -2.32 17.13
N SER A 44 0.00 -3.35 17.98
CA SER A 44 -0.63 -3.33 19.31
C SER A 44 0.15 -2.49 20.33
N CYS A 45 1.44 -2.23 20.11
CA CYS A 45 2.23 -1.33 20.96
C CYS A 45 1.61 0.06 21.10
N SER A 46 0.95 0.56 20.05
CA SER A 46 0.21 1.83 20.10
C SER A 46 -1.02 1.79 21.00
N LEU A 47 -1.65 0.62 21.17
CA LEU A 47 -2.79 0.42 22.07
C LEU A 47 -2.34 0.29 23.52
N ILE A 48 -1.29 -0.51 23.76
CA ILE A 48 -0.73 -0.78 25.09
C ILE A 48 -0.15 0.51 25.72
N GLY A 49 0.47 1.37 24.91
CA GLY A 49 0.98 2.67 25.37
C GLY A 49 -0.10 3.62 25.91
N ASN A 50 -1.37 3.39 25.57
CA ASN A 50 -2.51 4.18 26.04
C ASN A 50 -3.28 3.55 27.22
N LEU A 51 -2.90 2.35 27.68
CA LEU A 51 -3.49 1.74 28.88
C LEU A 51 -3.32 2.58 30.17
N PRO A 52 -2.19 3.29 30.39
CA PRO A 52 -2.06 4.19 31.55
C PRO A 52 -3.08 5.34 31.54
N LEU A 53 -3.53 5.76 30.36
CA LEU A 53 -4.59 6.78 30.20
C LEU A 53 -5.96 6.28 30.69
N LEU A 54 -6.24 4.96 30.58
CA LEU A 54 -7.44 4.36 31.14
C LEU A 54 -7.44 4.34 32.69
N ALA A 55 -6.27 4.24 33.31
CA ALA A 55 -6.16 4.23 34.78
C ALA A 55 -6.46 5.61 35.39
N LEU A 56 -6.33 6.69 34.62
CA LEU A 56 -6.66 8.05 35.07
C LEU A 56 -8.18 8.32 35.14
N ILE A 57 -9.01 7.46 34.52
CA ILE A 57 -10.47 7.67 34.38
C ILE A 57 -11.21 7.69 35.73
N GLN A 58 -10.68 7.05 36.78
CA GLN A 58 -11.46 6.79 38.00
C GLN A 58 -11.88 8.03 38.81
N ASN A 59 -11.27 9.21 38.58
CA ASN A 59 -11.58 10.45 39.31
C ASN A 59 -11.77 11.68 38.42
N GLN A 60 -12.06 11.47 37.14
CA GLN A 60 -12.12 12.54 36.14
C GLN A 60 -13.55 13.08 36.00
N SER A 61 -13.66 14.36 35.67
CA SER A 61 -14.93 14.99 35.29
C SER A 61 -15.52 14.33 34.04
N PRO A 62 -16.85 14.45 33.79
CA PRO A 62 -17.47 13.89 32.59
C PRO A 62 -16.80 14.33 31.28
N GLN A 63 -16.32 15.59 31.21
CA GLN A 63 -15.61 16.14 30.04
C GLN A 63 -14.27 15.43 29.81
N GLU A 64 -13.51 15.20 30.87
CA GLU A 64 -12.26 14.46 30.82
C GLU A 64 -12.48 12.98 30.45
N MET A 65 -13.54 12.33 30.94
CA MET A 65 -13.90 10.97 30.51
C MET A 65 -14.20 10.90 29.01
N ILE A 66 -14.88 11.91 28.46
CA ILE A 66 -15.16 12.01 27.02
C ILE A 66 -13.86 12.21 26.22
N PHE A 67 -12.96 13.07 26.71
CA PHE A 67 -11.65 13.30 26.11
C PHE A 67 -10.81 12.02 26.11
N VAL A 68 -10.73 11.29 27.23
CA VAL A 68 -10.04 9.99 27.29
C VAL A 68 -10.67 8.97 26.34
N GLY A 69 -12.01 8.93 26.25
CA GLY A 69 -12.73 8.09 25.30
C GLY A 69 -12.37 8.39 23.84
N PHE A 70 -12.21 9.67 23.48
CA PHE A 70 -11.76 10.09 22.15
C PHE A 70 -10.34 9.60 21.83
N PHE A 71 -9.37 9.81 22.74
CA PHE A 71 -8.00 9.34 22.55
C PHE A 71 -7.92 7.82 22.45
N PHE A 72 -8.73 7.10 23.23
CA PHE A 72 -8.82 5.66 23.14
C PHE A 72 -9.38 5.20 21.79
N ALA A 73 -10.47 5.81 21.31
CA ALA A 73 -11.03 5.53 19.98
C ALA A 73 -10.05 5.85 18.84
N GLN A 74 -9.34 6.98 18.93
CA GLN A 74 -8.29 7.35 17.99
C GLN A 74 -7.14 6.33 17.99
N SER A 75 -6.75 5.85 19.16
CA SER A 75 -5.67 4.86 19.31
C SER A 75 -6.04 3.51 18.67
N ILE A 76 -7.29 3.06 18.86
CA ILE A 76 -7.82 1.87 18.16
C ILE A 76 -7.77 2.09 16.64
N ALA A 77 -8.26 3.24 16.18
CA ALA A 77 -8.28 3.57 14.75
C ALA A 77 -6.86 3.58 14.15
N GLN A 78 -5.88 4.16 14.86
CA GLN A 78 -4.49 4.16 14.46
C GLN A 78 -3.88 2.75 14.47
N THR A 79 -4.19 1.91 15.46
CA THR A 79 -3.76 0.50 15.49
C THR A 79 -4.28 -0.26 14.26
N ILE A 80 -5.56 -0.09 13.91
CA ILE A 80 -6.17 -0.72 12.72
C ILE A 80 -5.46 -0.22 11.45
N TRP A 81 -5.18 1.08 11.36
CA TRP A 81 -4.46 1.67 10.22
C TRP A 81 -3.05 1.11 10.07
N ASN A 82 -2.30 1.00 11.17
CA ASN A 82 -0.95 0.44 11.19
C ASN A 82 -0.96 -1.05 10.80
N LEU A 83 -1.92 -1.81 11.33
CA LEU A 83 -2.11 -3.22 10.99
C LEU A 83 -2.36 -3.39 9.49
N ASN A 84 -3.27 -2.58 8.94
CA ASN A 84 -3.58 -2.60 7.52
C ASN A 84 -2.38 -2.20 6.66
N SER A 85 -1.62 -1.17 7.07
CA SER A 85 -0.39 -0.75 6.38
C SER A 85 0.66 -1.86 6.38
N ALA A 86 0.80 -2.59 7.48
CA ALA A 86 1.69 -3.72 7.58
C ALA A 86 1.24 -4.92 6.73
N VAL A 87 -0.06 -5.22 6.70
CA VAL A 87 -0.63 -6.25 5.80
C VAL A 87 -0.41 -5.86 4.34
N GLN A 88 -0.67 -4.61 3.96
CA GLN A 88 -0.39 -4.10 2.62
C GLN A 88 1.10 -4.24 2.27
N TRP A 89 1.99 -3.86 3.17
CA TRP A 89 3.44 -4.04 2.97
C TRP A 89 3.81 -5.52 2.74
N LEU A 90 3.21 -6.45 3.50
CA LEU A 90 3.43 -7.88 3.29
C LEU A 90 2.92 -8.36 1.93
N VAL A 91 1.75 -7.89 1.50
CA VAL A 91 1.20 -8.19 0.17
C VAL A 91 2.12 -7.67 -0.91
N ASP A 92 2.58 -6.44 -0.78
CA ASP A 92 3.48 -5.77 -1.73
C ASP A 92 4.81 -6.53 -1.84
N VAL A 93 5.43 -6.89 -0.72
CA VAL A 93 6.65 -7.70 -0.68
C VAL A 93 6.41 -9.09 -1.27
N ALA A 94 5.30 -9.75 -0.94
CA ALA A 94 5.00 -11.08 -1.44
C ALA A 94 4.76 -11.08 -2.96
N VAL A 95 4.08 -10.06 -3.48
CA VAL A 95 3.90 -9.85 -4.92
C VAL A 95 5.25 -9.55 -5.59
N GLY A 96 6.06 -8.66 -5.03
CA GLY A 96 7.38 -8.31 -5.56
C GLY A 96 8.33 -9.50 -5.59
N LEU A 97 8.44 -10.25 -4.49
CA LEU A 97 9.22 -11.48 -4.41
C LEU A 97 8.65 -12.57 -5.34
N GLY A 98 7.32 -12.66 -5.43
CA GLY A 98 6.62 -13.53 -6.37
C GLY A 98 7.08 -13.29 -7.80
N MET A 99 7.04 -12.04 -8.25
CA MET A 99 7.53 -11.65 -9.57
C MET A 99 9.04 -11.90 -9.73
N THR A 100 9.82 -11.61 -8.69
CA THR A 100 11.29 -11.76 -8.65
C THR A 100 11.77 -13.17 -8.98
N VAL A 101 11.08 -14.22 -8.52
CA VAL A 101 11.51 -15.59 -8.81
C VAL A 101 10.94 -16.18 -10.10
N THR A 102 9.96 -15.53 -10.76
CA THR A 102 9.28 -16.12 -11.93
C THR A 102 10.15 -16.31 -13.17
N ILE A 103 11.08 -15.39 -13.47
CA ILE A 103 12.01 -15.51 -14.61
C ILE A 103 13.32 -16.15 -14.14
N ALA A 104 13.84 -15.73 -12.99
CA ALA A 104 15.05 -16.30 -12.39
C ALA A 104 14.97 -17.83 -12.24
N ARG A 105 13.80 -18.37 -11.86
CA ARG A 105 13.58 -19.83 -11.81
C ARG A 105 13.65 -20.49 -13.18
N GLU A 106 13.08 -19.90 -14.21
CA GLU A 106 13.12 -20.46 -15.57
C GLU A 106 14.54 -20.43 -16.13
N ARG A 107 15.34 -19.42 -15.76
CA ARG A 107 16.76 -19.36 -16.10
C ARG A 107 17.57 -20.43 -15.36
N GLU A 108 17.35 -20.55 -14.04
CA GLU A 108 18.01 -21.55 -13.20
C GLU A 108 17.73 -22.98 -13.68
N THR A 109 16.51 -23.23 -14.15
CA THR A 109 16.08 -24.54 -14.66
C THR A 109 16.28 -24.70 -16.17
N GLN A 110 16.93 -23.75 -16.84
CA GLN A 110 17.13 -23.71 -18.31
C GLN A 110 15.85 -23.79 -19.15
N ASN A 111 14.67 -23.75 -18.53
CA ASN A 111 13.37 -23.74 -19.19
C ASN A 111 13.11 -22.45 -19.98
N TRP A 112 13.85 -21.38 -19.70
CA TRP A 112 13.72 -20.13 -20.44
C TRP A 112 14.05 -20.32 -21.93
N GLU A 113 15.00 -21.18 -22.27
CA GLU A 113 15.34 -21.47 -23.67
C GLU A 113 14.19 -22.19 -24.38
N LEU A 114 13.59 -23.17 -23.70
CA LEU A 114 12.43 -23.91 -24.21
C LEU A 114 11.20 -23.01 -24.41
N LEU A 115 10.99 -22.03 -23.52
CA LEU A 115 9.91 -21.04 -23.64
C LEU A 115 10.02 -20.19 -24.92
N ARG A 116 11.24 -19.94 -25.41
CA ARG A 116 11.47 -19.15 -26.63
C ARG A 116 11.17 -19.91 -27.92
N LEU A 117 11.20 -21.24 -27.86
CA LEU A 117 10.82 -22.07 -29.02
C LEU A 117 9.31 -22.04 -29.26
N THR A 118 8.54 -21.48 -28.33
CA THR A 118 7.09 -21.31 -28.50
C THR A 118 6.78 -20.03 -29.30
N PRO A 119 5.68 -20.00 -30.08
CA PRO A 119 5.28 -18.81 -30.84
C PRO A 119 4.70 -17.68 -29.94
N VAL A 120 4.93 -17.73 -28.63
CA VAL A 120 4.38 -16.81 -27.64
C VAL A 120 5.31 -15.60 -27.51
N SER A 121 4.76 -14.40 -27.69
CA SER A 121 5.57 -13.17 -27.58
C SER A 121 6.06 -12.96 -26.14
N VAL A 122 7.23 -12.32 -25.98
CA VAL A 122 7.81 -11.98 -24.67
C VAL A 122 6.81 -11.20 -23.79
N ASN A 123 6.08 -10.26 -24.38
CA ASN A 123 5.06 -9.49 -23.67
C ASN A 123 3.92 -10.38 -23.13
N GLU A 124 3.49 -11.37 -23.91
CA GLU A 124 2.46 -12.31 -23.50
C GLU A 124 2.95 -13.22 -22.36
N ILE A 125 4.21 -13.67 -22.42
CA ILE A 125 4.85 -14.44 -21.33
C ILE A 125 4.88 -13.61 -20.04
N LEU A 126 5.32 -12.35 -20.10
CA LEU A 126 5.38 -11.46 -18.94
C LEU A 126 4.00 -11.25 -18.32
N LEU A 127 3.02 -10.86 -19.14
CA LEU A 127 1.66 -10.60 -18.68
C LEU A 127 1.00 -11.86 -18.11
N ALA A 128 1.24 -13.04 -18.69
CA ALA A 128 0.73 -14.30 -18.17
C ALA A 128 1.34 -14.65 -16.80
N LYS A 129 2.65 -14.45 -16.62
CA LYS A 129 3.34 -14.66 -15.33
C LYS A 129 2.86 -13.66 -14.27
N THR A 130 2.73 -12.37 -14.62
CA THR A 130 2.16 -11.35 -13.74
C THR A 130 0.73 -11.70 -13.33
N THR A 131 -0.11 -12.09 -14.28
CA THR A 131 -1.51 -12.47 -14.00
C THR A 131 -1.59 -13.67 -13.06
N ALA A 132 -0.70 -14.65 -13.18
CA ALA A 132 -0.65 -15.80 -12.28
C ALA A 132 -0.32 -15.39 -10.84
N ILE A 133 0.66 -14.51 -10.64
CA ILE A 133 1.01 -13.95 -9.32
C ILE A 133 -0.18 -13.16 -8.75
N LEU A 134 -0.76 -12.25 -9.52
CA LEU A 134 -1.89 -11.44 -9.05
C LEU A 134 -3.11 -12.28 -8.67
N ARG A 135 -3.37 -13.37 -9.42
CA ARG A 135 -4.42 -14.34 -9.03
C ARG A 135 -4.14 -15.04 -7.72
N GLN A 136 -2.89 -15.40 -7.48
CA GLN A 136 -2.48 -16.07 -6.27
C GLN A 136 -2.59 -15.14 -5.04
N PHE A 137 -2.32 -13.86 -5.22
CA PHE A 137 -2.44 -12.83 -4.18
C PHE A 137 -3.76 -12.04 -4.23
N ARG A 138 -4.75 -12.48 -5.01
CA ARG A 138 -6.02 -11.74 -5.20
C ARG A 138 -6.73 -11.46 -3.89
N TRP A 139 -6.77 -12.45 -3.00
CA TRP A 139 -7.52 -12.37 -1.75
C TRP A 139 -6.85 -11.40 -0.77
N PRO A 140 -5.53 -11.50 -0.52
CA PRO A 140 -4.82 -10.47 0.24
C PRO A 140 -4.97 -9.07 -0.33
N ILE A 141 -4.85 -8.90 -1.66
CA ILE A 141 -5.03 -7.60 -2.33
C ILE A 141 -6.46 -7.06 -2.13
N LEU A 142 -7.47 -7.91 -2.30
CA LEU A 142 -8.87 -7.52 -2.08
C LEU A 142 -9.13 -7.16 -0.63
N LEU A 143 -8.55 -7.90 0.32
CA LEU A 143 -8.68 -7.62 1.74
C LEU A 143 -8.11 -6.25 2.10
N THR A 144 -6.89 -5.94 1.68
CA THR A 144 -6.28 -4.63 1.98
C THR A 144 -7.03 -3.49 1.27
N THR A 145 -7.49 -3.72 0.04
CA THR A 145 -8.35 -2.76 -0.68
C THR A 145 -9.67 -2.53 0.07
N LEU A 146 -10.30 -3.60 0.57
CA LEU A 146 -11.54 -3.52 1.34
C LEU A 146 -11.33 -2.77 2.66
N VAL A 147 -10.26 -3.07 3.39
CA VAL A 147 -9.94 -2.38 4.64
C VAL A 147 -9.61 -0.91 4.39
N ASN A 148 -8.89 -0.57 3.32
CA ASN A 148 -8.67 0.83 2.93
C ASN A 148 -9.97 1.55 2.57
N THR A 149 -10.86 0.89 1.84
CA THR A 149 -12.11 1.50 1.36
C THR A 149 -13.18 1.62 2.43
N LEU A 150 -13.23 0.69 3.39
CA LEU A 150 -14.19 0.72 4.50
C LEU A 150 -13.65 1.41 5.75
N GLY A 151 -12.34 1.31 5.99
CA GLY A 151 -11.70 1.84 7.20
C GLY A 151 -11.73 3.36 7.28
N LEU A 152 -11.48 4.06 6.16
CA LEU A 152 -11.50 5.52 6.15
C LEU A 152 -12.91 6.10 6.41
N PRO A 153 -13.98 5.60 5.76
CA PRO A 153 -15.35 6.00 6.08
C PRO A 153 -15.77 5.62 7.51
N LEU A 154 -15.35 4.47 8.03
CA LEU A 154 -15.58 4.10 9.43
C LEU A 154 -14.95 5.11 10.38
N LEU A 155 -13.70 5.50 10.13
CA LEU A 155 -13.00 6.50 10.94
C LEU A 155 -13.68 7.87 10.86
N GLY A 156 -14.08 8.30 9.65
CA GLY A 156 -14.88 9.52 9.46
C GLY A 156 -16.23 9.47 10.19
N ALA A 157 -16.92 8.33 10.14
CA ALA A 157 -18.20 8.12 10.84
C ALA A 157 -18.04 8.17 12.36
N VAL A 158 -16.94 7.63 12.91
CA VAL A 158 -16.61 7.72 14.34
C VAL A 158 -16.40 9.18 14.76
N VAL A 159 -15.66 9.97 13.96
CA VAL A 159 -15.44 11.40 14.23
C VAL A 159 -16.77 12.17 14.20
N ILE A 160 -17.64 11.90 13.21
CA ILE A 160 -18.96 12.54 13.12
C ILE A 160 -19.83 12.14 14.31
N ALA A 161 -19.95 10.84 14.62
CA ALA A 161 -20.75 10.33 15.73
C ALA A 161 -20.30 10.91 17.07
N PHE A 162 -18.98 11.02 17.26
CA PHE A 162 -18.40 11.65 18.45
C PHE A 162 -18.73 13.15 18.54
N THR A 163 -18.60 13.87 17.43
CA THR A 163 -18.96 15.30 17.35
C THR A 163 -20.44 15.52 17.72
N LEU A 164 -21.32 14.65 17.21
CA LEU A 164 -22.75 14.69 17.51
C LEU A 164 -23.02 14.33 18.99
N LEU A 165 -22.37 13.30 19.53
CA LEU A 165 -22.50 12.89 20.93
C LEU A 165 -22.08 14.02 21.88
N LEU A 166 -20.95 14.67 21.62
CA LEU A 166 -20.49 15.82 22.39
C LEU A 166 -21.54 16.93 22.45
N ASN A 167 -22.14 17.28 21.31
CA ASN A 167 -23.18 18.30 21.27
C ASN A 167 -24.48 17.88 21.98
N THR A 168 -24.80 16.58 22.05
CA THR A 168 -25.96 16.12 22.83
C THR A 168 -25.73 16.15 24.33
N LEU A 169 -24.49 15.86 24.78
CA LEU A 169 -24.14 15.85 26.20
C LEU A 169 -23.94 17.26 26.75
N GLU A 170 -23.41 18.17 25.93
CA GLU A 170 -23.16 19.56 26.31
C GLU A 170 -23.59 20.50 25.17
N PRO A 171 -24.89 20.86 25.11
CA PRO A 171 -25.43 21.69 24.05
C PRO A 171 -24.72 23.04 23.96
N GLY A 172 -24.18 23.35 22.78
CA GLY A 172 -23.47 24.61 22.53
C GLY A 172 -21.95 24.55 22.70
N LEU A 173 -21.39 23.41 23.12
CA LEU A 173 -19.93 23.22 23.19
C LEU A 173 -19.27 23.33 21.81
N VAL A 174 -19.96 22.85 20.76
CA VAL A 174 -19.56 23.01 19.37
C VAL A 174 -20.66 23.80 18.65
N PRO A 175 -20.38 25.02 18.15
CA PRO A 175 -21.37 25.79 17.40
C PRO A 175 -22.03 24.98 16.27
N GLN A 176 -23.32 25.18 16.02
CA GLN A 176 -24.04 24.41 14.99
C GLN A 176 -23.45 24.63 13.58
N ASP A 177 -22.98 25.84 13.30
CA ASP A 177 -22.32 26.19 12.04
C ASP A 177 -20.99 25.44 11.85
N THR A 178 -20.23 25.22 12.92
CA THR A 178 -18.98 24.44 12.87
C THR A 178 -19.25 22.94 12.75
N GLN A 179 -20.37 22.42 13.25
CA GLN A 179 -20.76 21.03 13.04
C GLN A 179 -21.11 20.73 11.59
N ILE A 180 -21.95 21.57 10.97
CA ILE A 180 -22.32 21.41 9.56
C ILE A 180 -21.07 21.52 8.69
N ALA A 181 -20.21 22.52 8.94
CA ALA A 181 -18.94 22.66 8.24
C ALA A 181 -18.05 21.41 8.42
N THR A 182 -17.94 20.85 9.62
CA THR A 182 -17.15 19.64 9.89
C THR A 182 -17.69 18.43 9.15
N ILE A 183 -19.00 18.19 9.18
CA ILE A 183 -19.64 17.08 8.46
C ILE A 183 -19.41 17.21 6.96
N VAL A 184 -19.63 18.40 6.39
CA VAL A 184 -19.41 18.67 4.97
C VAL A 184 -17.95 18.46 4.60
N VAL A 185 -16.99 18.96 5.40
CA VAL A 185 -15.56 18.76 5.17
C VAL A 185 -15.17 17.29 5.24
N VAL A 186 -15.68 16.52 6.22
CA VAL A 186 -15.42 15.07 6.33
C VAL A 186 -15.96 14.34 5.10
N ILE A 187 -17.21 14.60 4.69
CA ILE A 187 -17.81 13.94 3.52
C ILE A 187 -17.06 14.29 2.23
N LEU A 188 -16.76 15.57 2.01
CA LEU A 188 -16.05 16.02 0.80
C LEU A 188 -14.59 15.55 0.74
N SER A 189 -13.94 15.36 1.88
CA SER A 189 -12.56 14.83 1.94
C SER A 189 -12.48 13.31 1.80
N LEU A 190 -13.54 12.56 2.16
CA LEU A 190 -13.57 11.11 2.03
C LEU A 190 -13.44 10.64 0.57
N PHE A 191 -14.11 11.28 -0.39
CA PHE A 191 -14.08 10.81 -1.78
C PHE A 191 -12.69 10.90 -2.44
N PRO A 192 -11.98 12.06 -2.40
CA PRO A 192 -10.60 12.14 -2.87
C PRO A 192 -9.67 11.20 -2.11
N ALA A 193 -9.82 11.06 -0.80
CA ALA A 193 -8.98 10.18 0.00
C ALA A 193 -9.15 8.70 -0.38
N LEU A 194 -10.39 8.24 -0.57
CA LEU A 194 -10.70 6.89 -1.05
C LEU A 194 -10.12 6.63 -2.44
N PHE A 195 -10.25 7.60 -3.36
CA PHE A 195 -9.66 7.50 -4.69
C PHE A 195 -8.13 7.41 -4.63
N LEU A 196 -7.48 8.26 -3.83
CA LEU A 196 -6.03 8.26 -3.63
C LEU A 196 -5.54 6.95 -3.01
N LEU A 197 -6.28 6.38 -2.06
CA LEU A 197 -5.95 5.09 -1.43
C LEU A 197 -6.06 3.95 -2.43
N TRP A 198 -7.14 3.90 -3.20
CA TRP A 198 -7.33 2.90 -4.25
C TRP A 198 -6.21 2.98 -5.30
N LEU A 199 -5.91 4.20 -5.77
CA LEU A 199 -4.83 4.45 -6.71
C LEU A 199 -3.47 4.06 -6.14
N ASN A 200 -3.21 4.35 -4.86
CA ASN A 200 -1.99 3.98 -4.17
C ASN A 200 -1.83 2.45 -4.08
N THR A 201 -2.88 1.70 -3.75
CA THR A 201 -2.85 0.23 -3.74
C THR A 201 -2.55 -0.32 -5.14
N LEU A 202 -3.21 0.20 -6.17
CA LEU A 202 -2.97 -0.22 -7.56
C LEU A 202 -1.52 0.05 -7.97
N LEU A 203 -1.03 1.26 -7.72
CA LEU A 203 0.33 1.67 -8.07
C LEU A 203 1.38 0.87 -7.29
N ASN A 204 1.15 0.57 -6.00
CA ASN A 204 2.03 -0.30 -5.22
C ASN A 204 2.16 -1.68 -5.87
N ILE A 205 1.06 -2.30 -6.25
CA ILE A 205 1.08 -3.62 -6.87
C ILE A 205 1.88 -3.59 -8.17
N VAL A 206 1.61 -2.60 -9.04
CA VAL A 206 2.33 -2.45 -10.32
C VAL A 206 3.81 -2.14 -10.10
N TYR A 207 4.14 -1.29 -9.13
CA TYR A 207 5.51 -0.93 -8.73
C TYR A 207 6.30 -2.16 -8.29
N ASN A 208 5.79 -2.92 -7.32
CA ASN A 208 6.46 -4.11 -6.81
C ASN A 208 6.57 -5.20 -7.89
N CYS A 209 5.55 -5.34 -8.75
CA CYS A 209 5.62 -6.28 -9.87
C CYS A 209 6.72 -5.91 -10.86
N SER A 210 6.84 -4.62 -11.19
CA SER A 210 7.80 -4.11 -12.18
C SER A 210 9.23 -4.26 -11.68
N ILE A 211 9.49 -3.92 -10.42
CA ILE A 211 10.80 -4.13 -9.79
C ILE A 211 11.13 -5.60 -9.71
N GLY A 212 10.17 -6.43 -9.27
CA GLY A 212 10.38 -7.87 -9.19
C GLY A 212 10.76 -8.46 -10.54
N LEU A 213 10.06 -8.09 -11.62
CA LEU A 213 10.41 -8.50 -12.98
C LEU A 213 11.81 -8.05 -13.40
N ALA A 214 12.16 -6.79 -13.15
CA ALA A 214 13.46 -6.24 -13.48
C ALA A 214 14.59 -7.03 -12.79
N VAL A 215 14.46 -7.25 -11.47
CA VAL A 215 15.41 -8.03 -10.68
C VAL A 215 15.46 -9.49 -11.15
N SER A 216 14.32 -10.08 -11.50
CA SER A 216 14.23 -11.45 -12.01
C SER A 216 15.07 -11.64 -13.27
N CYS A 217 15.12 -10.63 -14.14
CA CYS A 217 15.92 -10.64 -15.37
C CYS A 217 17.43 -10.51 -15.09
N SER A 218 17.83 -9.87 -13.99
CA SER A 218 19.23 -9.68 -13.62
C SER A 218 19.83 -10.88 -12.88
N ALA A 219 19.01 -11.69 -12.23
CA ALA A 219 19.46 -12.83 -11.42
C ALA A 219 19.53 -14.14 -12.22
N ARG A 220 20.57 -14.95 -11.93
CA ARG A 220 20.77 -16.30 -12.51
C ARG A 220 20.06 -17.41 -11.71
N THR A 221 19.88 -17.20 -10.41
CA THR A 221 19.28 -18.17 -9.49
C THR A 221 18.14 -17.52 -8.72
N GLN A 222 17.19 -18.32 -8.22
CA GLN A 222 16.12 -17.82 -7.38
C GLN A 222 16.63 -17.12 -6.11
N ALA A 223 17.65 -17.70 -5.46
CA ALA A 223 18.22 -17.14 -4.23
C ALA A 223 18.81 -15.73 -4.46
N ASN A 224 19.60 -15.56 -5.54
CA ASN A 224 20.17 -14.26 -5.88
C ASN A 224 19.09 -13.25 -6.26
N ALA A 225 18.02 -13.70 -6.93
CA ALA A 225 16.89 -12.85 -7.27
C ALA A 225 16.22 -12.29 -6.01
N VAL A 226 15.91 -13.16 -5.04
CA VAL A 226 15.32 -12.75 -3.76
C VAL A 226 16.23 -11.76 -3.03
N ALA A 227 17.53 -12.06 -2.91
CA ALA A 227 18.49 -11.16 -2.26
C ALA A 227 18.54 -9.80 -2.96
N PHE A 228 18.67 -9.77 -4.29
CA PHE A 228 18.67 -8.52 -5.05
C PHE A 228 17.35 -7.76 -4.94
N SER A 229 16.21 -8.45 -4.87
CA SER A 229 14.92 -7.79 -4.69
C SER A 229 14.86 -7.12 -3.32
N LEU A 230 15.25 -7.82 -2.25
CA LEU A 230 15.29 -7.23 -0.91
C LEU A 230 16.22 -6.01 -0.85
N VAL A 231 17.42 -6.11 -1.42
CA VAL A 231 18.35 -4.97 -1.51
C VAL A 231 17.77 -3.83 -2.33
N THR A 232 17.14 -4.12 -3.47
CA THR A 232 16.55 -3.10 -4.35
C THR A 232 15.40 -2.38 -3.66
N HIS A 233 14.51 -3.10 -2.97
CA HIS A 233 13.43 -2.51 -2.19
C HIS A 233 13.98 -1.70 -1.02
N PHE A 234 14.99 -2.21 -0.31
CA PHE A 234 15.66 -1.46 0.76
C PHE A 234 16.28 -0.17 0.23
N VAL A 235 17.02 -0.23 -0.88
CA VAL A 235 17.68 0.95 -1.45
C VAL A 235 16.68 1.97 -1.96
N LEU A 236 15.69 1.53 -2.74
CA LEU A 236 14.64 2.41 -3.24
C LEU A 236 13.85 3.04 -2.10
N ASN A 237 13.55 2.30 -1.04
CA ASN A 237 12.79 2.83 0.09
C ASN A 237 13.63 3.79 0.96
N THR A 238 14.82 3.37 1.37
CA THR A 238 15.67 4.10 2.33
C THR A 238 16.41 5.29 1.71
N PHE A 239 16.92 5.15 0.48
CA PHE A 239 17.79 6.18 -0.12
C PHE A 239 17.11 7.02 -1.19
N ILE A 240 15.93 6.62 -1.68
CA ILE A 240 15.25 7.37 -2.73
C ILE A 240 13.87 7.84 -2.28
N LEU A 241 12.96 6.93 -1.92
CA LEU A 241 11.60 7.28 -1.51
C LEU A 241 11.58 8.06 -0.20
N THR A 242 12.30 7.63 0.83
CA THR A 242 12.32 8.31 2.12
C THR A 242 12.95 9.71 2.02
N PRO A 243 14.12 9.91 1.37
CA PRO A 243 14.69 11.24 1.21
C PRO A 243 13.85 12.12 0.28
N ALA A 244 13.28 11.58 -0.82
CA ALA A 244 12.35 12.32 -1.66
C ALA A 244 11.12 12.76 -0.85
N PHE A 245 10.57 11.89 -0.01
CA PHE A 245 9.48 12.21 0.90
C PHE A 245 9.87 13.34 1.87
N MET A 246 11.05 13.27 2.49
CA MET A 246 11.55 14.32 3.39
C MET A 246 11.78 15.64 2.64
N ILE A 247 12.34 15.61 1.43
CA ILE A 247 12.53 16.80 0.60
C ILE A 247 11.18 17.41 0.23
N ILE A 248 10.18 16.61 -0.15
CA ILE A 248 8.84 17.12 -0.46
C ILE A 248 8.20 17.73 0.79
N LEU A 249 8.35 17.13 1.97
CA LEU A 249 7.88 17.71 3.23
C LEU A 249 8.60 19.02 3.55
N ILE A 250 9.93 19.08 3.36
CA ILE A 250 10.72 20.30 3.55
C ILE A 250 10.29 21.37 2.55
N ILE A 251 10.08 21.04 1.27
CA ILE A 251 9.60 21.97 0.25
C ILE A 251 8.18 22.43 0.60
N ALA A 252 7.28 21.55 1.02
CA ALA A 252 5.94 21.92 1.46
C ALA A 252 5.98 22.86 2.68
N GLY A 253 6.91 22.63 3.63
CA GLY A 253 7.13 23.51 4.77
C GLY A 253 7.85 24.82 4.44
N ALA A 254 8.82 24.79 3.51
CA ALA A 254 9.66 25.92 3.09
C ALA A 254 8.95 26.83 2.09
N PHE A 255 8.03 26.30 1.27
CA PHE A 255 6.99 27.08 0.60
C PHE A 255 5.93 27.61 1.57
N GLY A 256 6.31 27.84 2.83
CA GLY A 256 5.73 28.82 3.76
C GLY A 256 5.64 30.26 3.23
N GLY A 257 5.88 30.51 1.94
CA GLY A 257 5.19 31.58 1.20
C GLY A 257 3.65 31.41 1.16
N LEU A 258 3.15 30.22 1.53
CA LEU A 258 1.77 29.96 1.94
C LEU A 258 1.41 30.57 3.30
N THR A 259 2.30 31.22 4.05
CA THR A 259 1.93 31.93 5.29
C THR A 259 0.77 32.91 5.09
N GLY A 260 0.68 33.56 3.94
CA GLY A 260 -0.48 34.39 3.57
C GLY A 260 -1.76 33.59 3.29
N LEU A 261 -1.67 32.42 2.66
CA LEU A 261 -2.80 31.51 2.40
C LEU A 261 -3.18 30.66 3.62
N LEU A 262 -2.25 30.38 4.53
CA LEU A 262 -2.47 29.74 5.84
C LEU A 262 -3.08 30.73 6.83
N ALA A 263 -2.72 32.01 6.73
CA ALA A 263 -3.35 33.09 7.48
C ALA A 263 -4.78 33.37 7.00
N ASN A 264 -5.03 33.35 5.69
CA ASN A 264 -6.34 33.71 5.12
C ASN A 264 -7.26 32.50 4.87
N SER A 265 -6.73 31.30 4.64
CA SER A 265 -7.47 30.09 4.28
C SER A 265 -6.67 28.80 4.56
N PRO A 266 -6.42 28.45 5.85
CA PRO A 266 -5.54 27.33 6.22
C PRO A 266 -5.98 25.98 5.63
N LEU A 267 -7.28 25.79 5.46
CA LEU A 267 -7.84 24.59 4.88
C LEU A 267 -7.47 24.42 3.39
N LEU A 268 -7.49 25.49 2.60
CA LEU A 268 -7.09 25.47 1.19
C LEU A 268 -5.59 25.17 1.04
N ALA A 269 -4.76 25.76 1.91
CA ALA A 269 -3.32 25.52 1.94
C ALA A 269 -2.99 24.05 2.23
N ILE A 270 -3.65 23.46 3.23
CA ILE A 270 -3.49 22.04 3.58
C ILE A 270 -3.89 21.13 2.41
N ILE A 271 -5.04 21.40 1.78
CA ILE A 271 -5.51 20.63 0.62
C ILE A 271 -4.49 20.70 -0.52
N LEU A 272 -3.98 21.90 -0.85
CA LEU A 272 -3.01 22.08 -1.93
C LEU A 272 -1.71 21.31 -1.65
N ILE A 273 -1.20 21.35 -0.42
CA ILE A 273 -0.02 20.59 -0.01
C ILE A 273 -0.26 19.09 -0.19
N ILE A 274 -1.39 18.56 0.27
CA ILE A 274 -1.74 17.14 0.13
C ILE A 274 -1.82 16.74 -1.35
N VAL A 275 -2.41 17.58 -2.20
CA VAL A 275 -2.56 17.31 -3.64
C VAL A 275 -1.21 17.31 -4.34
N ILE A 276 -0.38 18.34 -4.13
CA ILE A 276 0.97 18.43 -4.72
C ILE A 276 1.81 17.23 -4.26
N PHE A 277 1.74 16.90 -2.97
CA PHE A 277 2.42 15.75 -2.40
C PHE A 277 1.99 14.44 -3.10
N ALA A 278 0.69 14.20 -3.24
CA ALA A 278 0.16 13.01 -3.90
C ALA A 278 0.63 12.93 -5.37
N ILE A 279 0.61 14.04 -6.10
CA ILE A 279 1.06 14.11 -7.50
C ILE A 279 2.55 13.74 -7.61
N LEU A 280 3.42 14.38 -6.82
CA LEU A 280 4.86 14.12 -6.86
C LEU A 280 5.19 12.67 -6.48
N PHE A 281 4.52 12.15 -5.45
CA PHE A 281 4.69 10.78 -5.00
C PHE A 281 4.30 9.76 -6.07
N PHE A 282 3.16 9.97 -6.74
CA PHE A 282 2.73 9.09 -7.83
C PHE A 282 3.60 9.23 -9.08
N ALA A 283 3.99 10.45 -9.45
CA ALA A 283 4.87 10.69 -10.59
C ALA A 283 6.21 9.95 -10.45
N PHE A 284 6.82 10.02 -9.27
CA PHE A 284 8.04 9.29 -8.97
C PHE A 284 7.87 7.77 -9.12
N ARG A 285 6.80 7.20 -8.55
CA ARG A 285 6.51 5.76 -8.66
C ARG A 285 6.27 5.32 -10.10
N ILE A 286 5.54 6.11 -10.87
CA ILE A 286 5.31 5.87 -12.29
C ILE A 286 6.64 5.87 -13.05
N ALA A 287 7.55 6.81 -12.75
CA ALA A 287 8.87 6.84 -13.36
C ALA A 287 9.67 5.56 -13.07
N VAL A 288 9.67 5.08 -11.81
CA VAL A 288 10.33 3.81 -11.44
C VAL A 288 9.68 2.61 -12.14
N ILE A 289 8.35 2.57 -12.21
CA ILE A 289 7.60 1.52 -12.95
C ILE A 289 8.06 1.51 -14.41
N VAL A 290 8.05 2.65 -15.08
CA VAL A 290 8.43 2.77 -16.49
C VAL A 290 9.87 2.33 -16.69
N ALA A 291 10.81 2.81 -15.87
CA ALA A 291 12.21 2.41 -15.95
C ALA A 291 12.40 0.90 -15.77
N ALA A 292 11.73 0.30 -14.77
CA ALA A 292 11.81 -1.13 -14.50
C ALA A 292 11.21 -1.97 -15.64
N VAL A 293 10.08 -1.54 -16.23
CA VAL A 293 9.46 -2.22 -17.38
C VAL A 293 10.34 -2.13 -18.62
N LEU A 294 10.89 -0.95 -18.92
CA LEU A 294 11.80 -0.75 -20.05
C LEU A 294 13.07 -1.61 -19.90
N TYR A 295 13.66 -1.62 -18.69
CA TYR A 295 14.81 -2.47 -18.38
C TYR A 295 14.49 -3.95 -18.55
N THR A 296 13.36 -4.41 -18.00
CA THR A 296 12.88 -5.79 -18.13
C THR A 296 12.77 -6.19 -19.60
N ARG A 297 12.12 -5.34 -20.40
CA ARG A 297 11.95 -5.58 -21.84
C ARG A 297 13.29 -5.68 -22.57
N TYR A 298 14.20 -4.73 -22.32
CA TYR A 298 15.54 -4.73 -22.90
C TYR A 298 16.32 -6.00 -22.55
N GLN A 299 16.33 -6.40 -21.27
CA GLN A 299 17.04 -7.61 -20.84
C GLN A 299 16.45 -8.87 -21.49
N LEU A 300 15.14 -8.96 -21.65
CA LEU A 300 14.50 -10.12 -22.26
C LEU A 300 14.74 -10.19 -23.77
N GLN A 301 14.81 -9.05 -24.45
CA GLN A 301 15.19 -8.97 -25.86
C GLN A 301 16.66 -9.38 -26.06
N ARG A 302 17.57 -8.84 -25.24
CA ARG A 302 18.98 -9.26 -25.27
C ARG A 302 19.14 -10.74 -24.96
N LEU A 303 18.31 -11.26 -24.06
CA LEU A 303 18.33 -12.68 -23.77
C LEU A 303 17.91 -13.47 -25.01
N SER A 304 16.95 -13.02 -25.82
CA SER A 304 16.45 -13.72 -27.02
C SER A 304 17.37 -13.70 -28.23
N GLU A 305 18.37 -12.81 -28.26
CA GLU A 305 19.46 -12.77 -29.26
C GLU A 305 20.56 -13.78 -28.91
#